data_AF-A0A3R6GWG3-F1
#
_entry.id   AF-A0A3R6GWG3-F1
#
_cell.length_a   1.000
_cell.length_b   1.000
_cell.length_c   1.000
_cell.angle_alpha   90.00
_cell.angle_beta   90.00
_cell.angle_gamma   90.00
#
_symmetry.space_group_name_H-M   'P 1'
#
loop_
_entity.id
_entity.type
_entity.pdbx_description
1 polymer ?
#
loop_
_entity_poly.entity_id
_entity_poly.type
_entity_poly.pdbx_seq_one_letter_code
_entity_poly.pdbx_strand_id
1 'polypeptide(L)'
;MKSKKTVFLTGATGTMGHAGLVELSKRLDRFNITLLARPSKINKEKLAAYEAMAGIRIVWGDLTNYQDVLNGVMGADYVLHVGGMVSPAADYFPKKTLKVNTTAAQYIVDAVKAQPNSDRIKVVYIGSVAQTGHRNAPVHWGRTGDPINISVYDHYAISKTIAERIFVESGIKHWACLRQTGILCPELLFKGSDPITFHVPLDGVLEWATAEDSGRLLANVCEEEVPDEFWNRFYNISSGPSFRLTNYEFESKLLKAIGCPAPEKIFEPNWFAIRNFHGQWYTDSDLLEGYLHFRSNQTCDNYFKWMASQVPWYFHLAKIVPPVFIKLGMGAIAKKPGLGTRNWIKNRHQDRISAYFGSYEDWQAIPGWDKIRTERPSETPVFLDHGYDESKPKSEWDIEDMRKAAEFRGGKCLSPVMTKGDLSTPLDWECQFGHRFKASPTLVLLGGHWCPECLPLPWNYDEIAKGNPFFAQVWYPFHDKKEHNVYDESIFTDFKE
;
A
#
# COMPACT_ATOMS: atom_id res chain seq x y z
N MET A 1 -27.28 -6.05 -29.41
CA MET A 1 -26.57 -6.23 -28.13
C MET A 1 -25.21 -5.56 -28.27
N LYS A 2 -24.81 -4.69 -27.32
CA LYS A 2 -23.43 -4.18 -27.26
C LYS A 2 -22.47 -5.37 -27.08
N SER A 3 -21.29 -5.33 -27.69
CA SER A 3 -20.29 -6.38 -27.48
C SER A 3 -19.80 -6.33 -26.04
N LYS A 4 -19.65 -7.49 -25.39
CA LYS A 4 -19.07 -7.58 -24.04
C LYS A 4 -17.65 -7.01 -24.03
N LYS A 5 -17.30 -6.34 -22.94
CA LYS A 5 -15.94 -5.83 -22.69
C LYS A 5 -15.06 -6.92 -22.11
N THR A 6 -13.78 -6.93 -22.44
CA THR A 6 -12.84 -7.93 -21.91
C THR A 6 -12.01 -7.33 -20.78
N VAL A 7 -12.04 -7.97 -19.60
CA VAL A 7 -11.28 -7.60 -18.42
C VAL A 7 -10.15 -8.60 -18.21
N PHE A 8 -8.90 -8.14 -18.24
CA PHE A 8 -7.75 -8.93 -17.83
C PHE A 8 -7.43 -8.66 -16.35
N LEU A 9 -7.55 -9.69 -15.51
CA LEU A 9 -7.28 -9.61 -14.07
C LEU A 9 -6.07 -10.46 -13.68
N THR A 10 -5.05 -9.80 -13.13
CA THR A 10 -3.92 -10.48 -12.49
C THR A 10 -4.17 -10.62 -10.99
N GLY A 11 -3.60 -11.65 -10.35
CA GLY A 11 -3.70 -11.78 -8.89
C GLY A 11 -5.05 -12.27 -8.36
N ALA A 12 -5.88 -12.87 -9.21
CA ALA A 12 -7.23 -13.35 -8.88
C ALA A 12 -7.30 -14.40 -7.75
N THR A 13 -6.16 -14.98 -7.37
CA THR A 13 -6.06 -15.97 -6.28
C THR A 13 -5.63 -15.40 -4.93
N GLY A 14 -5.31 -14.09 -4.87
CA GLY A 14 -5.07 -13.33 -3.65
C GLY A 14 -6.36 -12.73 -3.07
N THR A 15 -6.30 -12.09 -1.89
CA THR A 15 -7.49 -11.60 -1.18
C THR A 15 -8.31 -10.60 -2.00
N MET A 16 -7.73 -9.47 -2.39
CA MET A 16 -8.43 -8.44 -3.18
C MET A 16 -8.81 -8.95 -4.58
N GLY A 17 -7.89 -9.64 -5.27
CA GLY A 17 -8.16 -10.14 -6.61
C GLY A 17 -9.26 -11.20 -6.64
N HIS A 18 -9.36 -12.05 -5.62
CA HIS A 18 -10.44 -13.03 -5.52
C HIS A 18 -11.78 -12.35 -5.25
N ALA A 19 -11.84 -11.38 -4.35
CA ALA A 19 -13.06 -10.59 -4.14
C ALA A 19 -13.49 -9.86 -5.44
N GLY A 20 -12.53 -9.32 -6.20
CA GLY A 20 -12.78 -8.75 -7.52
C GLY A 20 -13.31 -9.77 -8.53
N LEU A 21 -12.74 -10.97 -8.57
CA LEU A 21 -13.23 -12.07 -9.42
C LEU A 21 -14.66 -12.48 -9.04
N VAL A 22 -14.99 -12.56 -7.75
CA VAL A 22 -16.35 -12.83 -7.28
C VAL A 22 -17.32 -11.79 -7.83
N GLU A 23 -16.99 -10.50 -7.74
CA GLU A 23 -17.85 -9.43 -8.25
C GLU A 23 -17.95 -9.41 -9.78
N LEU A 24 -16.85 -9.59 -10.50
CA LEU A 24 -16.83 -9.65 -11.96
C LEU A 24 -17.61 -10.87 -12.50
N SER A 25 -17.53 -12.02 -11.82
CA SER A 25 -18.24 -13.26 -12.23
C SER A 25 -19.77 -13.12 -12.18
N LYS A 26 -20.29 -12.16 -11.39
CA LYS A 26 -21.73 -11.82 -11.36
C LYS A 26 -22.17 -10.99 -12.57
N ARG A 27 -21.23 -10.54 -13.40
CA ARG A 27 -21.42 -9.56 -14.49
C ARG A 27 -20.98 -10.13 -15.85
N LEU A 28 -21.01 -11.46 -16.01
CA LEU A 28 -20.60 -12.14 -17.25
C LEU A 28 -21.54 -11.86 -18.43
N ASP A 29 -22.71 -11.27 -18.20
CA ASP A 29 -23.58 -10.72 -19.23
C ASP A 29 -22.97 -9.48 -19.92
N ARG A 30 -22.09 -8.75 -19.22
CA ARG A 30 -21.41 -7.53 -19.69
C ARG A 30 -19.92 -7.72 -19.95
N PHE A 31 -19.27 -8.63 -19.23
CA PHE A 31 -17.82 -8.83 -19.30
C PHE A 31 -17.43 -10.24 -19.74
N ASN A 32 -16.36 -10.32 -20.54
CA ASN A 32 -15.50 -11.49 -20.61
C ASN A 32 -14.32 -11.28 -19.65
N ILE A 33 -13.88 -12.33 -18.96
CA ILE A 33 -12.81 -12.22 -17.96
C ILE A 33 -11.65 -13.12 -18.39
N THR A 34 -10.46 -12.55 -18.48
CA THR A 34 -9.21 -13.30 -18.60
C THR A 34 -8.45 -13.22 -17.28
N LEU A 35 -8.04 -14.36 -16.73
CA LEU A 35 -7.24 -14.46 -15.51
C LEU A 35 -5.81 -14.86 -15.85
N LEU A 36 -4.83 -14.33 -15.14
CA LEU A 36 -3.47 -14.90 -15.09
C LEU A 36 -3.20 -15.49 -13.71
N ALA A 37 -2.90 -16.79 -13.66
CA ALA A 37 -2.62 -17.50 -12.42
C ALA A 37 -1.53 -18.56 -12.61
N ARG A 38 -0.67 -18.73 -11.60
CA ARG A 38 0.35 -19.80 -11.61
C ARG A 38 -0.32 -21.18 -11.54
N PRO A 39 0.19 -22.20 -12.24
CA PRO A 39 -0.42 -23.54 -12.31
C PRO A 39 -0.17 -24.40 -11.06
N SER A 40 -0.29 -23.83 -9.86
CA SER A 40 -0.17 -24.57 -8.61
C SER A 40 -1.45 -25.34 -8.29
N LYS A 41 -1.34 -26.43 -7.53
CA LYS A 41 -2.50 -27.21 -7.07
C LYS A 41 -3.55 -26.34 -6.37
N ILE A 42 -3.09 -25.49 -5.44
CA ILE A 42 -3.96 -24.56 -4.69
C ILE A 42 -4.71 -23.60 -5.62
N ASN A 43 -4.02 -23.05 -6.63
CA ASN A 43 -4.66 -22.12 -7.57
C ASN A 43 -5.67 -22.83 -8.47
N LYS A 44 -5.37 -24.05 -8.93
CA LYS A 44 -6.30 -24.88 -9.71
C LYS A 44 -7.55 -25.19 -8.90
N GLU A 45 -7.40 -25.58 -7.63
CA GLU A 45 -8.54 -25.81 -6.73
C GLU A 45 -9.38 -24.54 -6.52
N LYS A 46 -8.74 -23.39 -6.27
CA LYS A 46 -9.43 -22.10 -6.10
C LYS A 46 -10.19 -21.64 -7.35
N LEU A 47 -9.68 -21.95 -8.54
CA LEU A 47 -10.23 -21.45 -9.80
C LEU A 47 -11.11 -22.46 -10.55
N ALA A 48 -11.20 -23.72 -10.09
CA ALA A 48 -11.94 -24.79 -10.76
C ALA A 48 -13.40 -24.42 -11.07
N ALA A 49 -14.09 -23.77 -10.12
CA ALA A 49 -15.48 -23.36 -10.32
C ALA A 49 -15.62 -22.24 -11.38
N TYR A 50 -14.60 -21.38 -11.52
CA TYR A 50 -14.60 -20.28 -12.49
C TYR A 50 -14.17 -20.74 -13.88
N GLU A 51 -13.25 -21.71 -13.96
CA GLU A 51 -12.80 -22.30 -15.24
C GLU A 51 -13.95 -22.95 -16.01
N ALA A 52 -14.96 -23.45 -15.29
CA ALA A 52 -16.19 -24.02 -15.87
C ALA A 52 -17.21 -22.97 -16.36
N MET A 53 -17.04 -21.68 -16.05
CA MET A 53 -18.00 -20.64 -16.41
C MET A 53 -17.77 -20.11 -17.82
N ALA A 54 -18.84 -20.08 -18.64
CA ALA A 54 -18.79 -19.42 -19.94
C ALA A 54 -18.49 -17.92 -19.79
N GLY A 55 -17.45 -17.43 -20.48
CA GLY A 55 -17.00 -16.04 -20.40
C GLY A 55 -15.79 -15.83 -19.48
N ILE A 56 -15.29 -16.86 -18.81
CA ILE A 56 -14.03 -16.81 -18.06
C ILE A 56 -12.97 -17.66 -18.78
N ARG A 57 -11.78 -17.10 -18.96
CA ARG A 57 -10.60 -17.77 -19.52
C ARG A 57 -9.45 -17.66 -18.53
N ILE A 58 -8.71 -18.75 -18.33
CA ILE A 58 -7.52 -18.76 -17.47
C ILE A 58 -6.27 -18.94 -18.33
N VAL A 59 -5.33 -18.01 -18.19
CA VAL A 59 -3.95 -18.16 -18.62
C VAL A 59 -3.17 -18.72 -17.44
N TRP A 60 -2.80 -20.00 -17.55
CA TRP A 60 -1.95 -20.67 -16.57
C TRP A 60 -0.48 -20.32 -16.82
N GLY A 61 0.04 -19.33 -16.09
CA GLY A 61 1.36 -18.72 -16.37
C GLY A 61 1.92 -17.91 -15.20
N ASP A 62 3.01 -17.18 -15.45
CA ASP A 62 3.70 -16.36 -14.45
C ASP A 62 3.76 -14.87 -14.87
N LEU A 63 3.64 -13.97 -13.89
CA LEU A 63 3.73 -12.52 -14.10
C LEU A 63 5.14 -12.08 -14.55
N THR A 64 6.17 -12.88 -14.28
CA THR A 64 7.52 -12.63 -14.77
C THR A 64 7.81 -13.33 -16.10
N ASN A 65 6.78 -13.77 -16.83
CA ASN A 65 6.88 -14.24 -18.20
C ASN A 65 6.08 -13.30 -19.13
N TYR A 66 6.79 -12.61 -20.03
CA TYR A 66 6.17 -11.64 -20.93
C TYR A 66 5.08 -12.26 -21.82
N GLN A 67 5.30 -13.48 -22.34
CA GLN A 67 4.32 -14.12 -23.23
C GLN A 67 3.04 -14.48 -22.49
N ASP A 68 3.12 -14.91 -21.23
CA ASP A 68 1.95 -15.19 -20.40
C ASP A 68 1.15 -13.90 -20.13
N VAL A 69 1.85 -12.81 -19.84
CA VAL A 69 1.24 -11.48 -19.67
C VAL A 69 0.59 -11.00 -20.97
N LEU A 70 1.28 -11.12 -22.10
CA LEU A 70 0.76 -10.75 -23.42
C LEU A 70 -0.50 -11.55 -23.79
N ASN A 71 -0.50 -12.86 -23.52
CA ASN A 71 -1.67 -13.72 -23.71
C ASN A 71 -2.85 -13.33 -22.82
N GLY A 72 -2.57 -12.72 -21.66
CA GLY A 72 -3.56 -12.14 -20.77
C GLY A 72 -4.16 -10.85 -21.31
N VAL A 73 -3.32 -9.93 -21.79
CA VAL A 73 -3.69 -8.60 -22.29
C VAL A 73 -4.37 -8.64 -23.67
N MET A 74 -4.12 -9.68 -24.47
CA MET A 74 -4.65 -9.78 -25.83
C MET A 74 -6.18 -9.61 -25.89
N GLY A 75 -6.63 -8.55 -26.56
CA GLY A 75 -8.06 -8.22 -26.71
C GLY A 75 -8.73 -7.64 -25.46
N ALA A 76 -7.95 -7.23 -24.43
CA ALA A 76 -8.48 -6.57 -23.25
C ALA A 76 -8.95 -5.14 -23.56
N ASP A 77 -10.08 -4.76 -22.97
CA ASP A 77 -10.52 -3.35 -22.84
C ASP A 77 -10.03 -2.77 -21.51
N TYR A 78 -9.99 -3.60 -20.46
CA TYR A 78 -9.54 -3.26 -19.12
C TYR A 78 -8.43 -4.19 -18.65
N VAL A 79 -7.38 -3.63 -18.05
CA VAL A 79 -6.32 -4.39 -17.37
C VAL A 79 -6.32 -4.01 -15.89
N LEU A 80 -6.65 -4.97 -15.02
CA LEU A 80 -6.62 -4.84 -13.57
C LEU A 80 -5.36 -5.52 -13.03
N HIS A 81 -4.31 -4.72 -12.79
CA HIS A 81 -3.05 -5.22 -12.24
C HIS A 81 -3.06 -5.21 -10.71
N VAL A 82 -3.59 -6.30 -10.13
CA VAL A 82 -3.64 -6.56 -8.67
C VAL A 82 -2.51 -7.49 -8.22
N GLY A 83 -2.04 -8.37 -9.11
CA GLY A 83 -1.10 -9.43 -8.78
C GLY A 83 0.31 -8.95 -8.44
N GLY A 84 0.93 -9.57 -7.44
CA GLY A 84 2.30 -9.31 -7.01
C GLY A 84 2.65 -10.12 -5.77
N MET A 85 3.91 -10.05 -5.34
CA MET A 85 4.34 -10.52 -4.03
C MET A 85 3.99 -9.47 -2.95
N VAL A 86 3.39 -9.93 -1.86
CA VAL A 86 2.89 -9.13 -0.73
C VAL A 86 3.30 -9.76 0.60
N SER A 87 3.24 -9.01 1.69
CA SER A 87 3.52 -9.50 3.05
C SER A 87 2.58 -10.65 3.47
N PRO A 88 3.08 -11.61 4.28
CA PRO A 88 4.42 -11.66 4.87
C PRO A 88 5.52 -12.19 3.92
N ALA A 89 5.15 -12.78 2.77
CA ALA A 89 6.13 -13.34 1.85
C ALA A 89 7.11 -12.28 1.31
N ALA A 90 6.63 -11.05 1.15
CA ALA A 90 7.46 -9.93 0.72
C ALA A 90 8.60 -9.61 1.71
N ASP A 91 8.30 -9.68 3.00
CA ASP A 91 9.27 -9.43 4.07
C ASP A 91 10.35 -10.51 4.09
N TYR A 92 10.01 -11.77 3.85
CA TYR A 92 10.99 -12.86 3.85
C TYR A 92 11.83 -12.95 2.57
N PHE A 93 11.34 -12.43 1.44
CA PHE A 93 11.97 -12.50 0.12
C PHE A 93 11.99 -11.12 -0.57
N PRO A 94 12.70 -10.13 -0.01
CA PRO A 94 12.63 -8.74 -0.45
C PRO A 94 13.21 -8.52 -1.86
N LYS A 95 14.37 -9.13 -2.18
CA LYS A 95 14.96 -9.07 -3.53
C LYS A 95 14.03 -9.66 -4.59
N LYS A 96 13.44 -10.83 -4.30
CA LYS A 96 12.47 -11.48 -5.18
C LYS A 96 11.22 -10.64 -5.37
N THR A 97 10.72 -10.02 -4.30
CA THR A 97 9.54 -9.14 -4.35
C THR A 97 9.77 -7.96 -5.26
N LEU A 98 10.91 -7.29 -5.10
CA LEU A 98 11.31 -6.17 -5.95
C LEU A 98 11.34 -6.60 -7.42
N LYS A 99 12.00 -7.73 -7.72
CA LYS A 99 12.11 -8.26 -9.08
C LYS A 99 10.74 -8.60 -9.66
N VAL A 100 9.92 -9.38 -8.94
CA VAL A 100 8.61 -9.85 -9.43
C VAL A 100 7.69 -8.68 -9.71
N ASN A 101 7.53 -7.77 -8.75
CA ASN A 101 6.54 -6.70 -8.87
C ASN A 101 6.92 -5.66 -9.94
N THR A 102 8.20 -5.32 -10.06
CA THR A 102 8.67 -4.35 -11.07
C THR A 102 8.69 -4.95 -12.47
N THR A 103 9.12 -6.22 -12.61
CA THR A 103 9.06 -6.93 -13.89
C THR A 103 7.63 -7.09 -14.38
N ALA A 104 6.71 -7.45 -13.48
CA ALA A 104 5.29 -7.59 -13.81
C ALA A 104 4.70 -6.26 -14.31
N ALA A 105 4.99 -5.15 -13.62
CA ALA A 105 4.53 -3.82 -14.04
C ALA A 105 5.05 -3.46 -15.44
N GLN A 106 6.34 -3.69 -15.71
CA GLN A 106 6.94 -3.44 -17.01
C GLN A 106 6.30 -4.30 -18.11
N TYR A 107 6.13 -5.60 -17.88
CA TYR A 107 5.52 -6.50 -18.86
C TYR A 107 4.05 -6.18 -19.14
N ILE A 108 3.29 -5.72 -18.13
CA ILE A 108 1.92 -5.27 -18.35
C ILE A 108 1.91 -4.05 -19.27
N VAL A 109 2.75 -3.04 -18.98
CA VAL A 109 2.86 -1.83 -19.81
C VAL A 109 3.25 -2.18 -21.24
N ASP A 110 4.27 -3.01 -21.41
CA ASP A 110 4.77 -3.41 -22.73
C ASP A 110 3.70 -4.20 -23.50
N ALA A 111 3.02 -5.13 -22.85
CA ALA A 111 1.95 -5.92 -23.47
C ALA A 111 0.74 -5.07 -23.88
N VAL A 112 0.38 -4.05 -23.09
CA VAL A 112 -0.68 -3.07 -23.43
C VAL A 112 -0.27 -2.25 -24.65
N LYS A 113 0.97 -1.72 -24.67
CA LYS A 113 1.49 -0.93 -25.78
C LYS A 113 1.65 -1.74 -27.06
N ALA A 114 1.84 -3.05 -26.96
CA ALA A 114 1.89 -3.97 -28.10
C ALA A 114 0.51 -4.24 -28.74
N GLN A 115 -0.59 -3.86 -28.08
CA GLN A 115 -1.93 -4.05 -28.65
C GLN A 115 -2.23 -3.02 -29.75
N PRO A 116 -2.93 -3.41 -30.83
CA PRO A 116 -3.33 -2.48 -31.89
C PRO A 116 -4.31 -1.40 -31.41
N ASN A 117 -5.05 -1.65 -30.31
CA ASN A 117 -6.00 -0.73 -29.69
C ASN A 117 -5.47 -0.09 -28.40
N SER A 118 -4.15 -0.04 -28.20
CA SER A 118 -3.50 0.39 -26.94
C SER A 118 -4.02 1.71 -26.36
N ASP A 119 -4.30 2.72 -27.20
CA ASP A 119 -4.85 4.01 -26.76
C ASP A 119 -6.23 3.93 -26.09
N ARG A 120 -6.99 2.84 -26.34
CA ARG A 120 -8.33 2.63 -25.77
C ARG A 120 -8.32 1.73 -24.54
N ILE A 121 -7.20 1.08 -24.24
CA ILE A 121 -7.10 0.16 -23.11
C ILE A 121 -6.99 0.98 -21.82
N LYS A 122 -7.86 0.64 -20.85
CA LYS A 122 -7.91 1.25 -19.53
C LYS A 122 -7.16 0.38 -18.53
N VAL A 123 -6.14 0.94 -17.87
CA VAL A 123 -5.25 0.18 -16.97
C VAL A 123 -5.42 0.67 -15.54
N VAL A 124 -5.68 -0.25 -14.62
CA VAL A 124 -5.75 0.02 -13.18
C VAL A 124 -4.62 -0.72 -12.50
N TYR A 125 -3.74 0.04 -11.85
CA TYR A 125 -2.66 -0.51 -11.03
C TYR A 125 -2.99 -0.37 -9.55
N ILE A 126 -2.81 -1.45 -8.79
CA ILE A 126 -3.00 -1.43 -7.34
C ILE A 126 -1.65 -1.15 -6.64
N GLY A 127 -1.51 0.09 -6.17
CA GLY A 127 -0.45 0.54 -5.27
C GLY A 127 -0.72 0.18 -3.82
N SER A 128 -0.09 0.88 -2.87
CA SER A 128 -0.30 0.63 -1.45
C SER A 128 -0.09 1.86 -0.57
N VAL A 129 -0.80 1.93 0.55
CA VAL A 129 -0.50 2.85 1.66
C VAL A 129 0.94 2.73 2.16
N ALA A 130 1.57 1.57 1.97
CA ALA A 130 2.97 1.35 2.34
C ALA A 130 3.94 2.35 1.68
N GLN A 131 3.56 2.92 0.54
CA GLN A 131 4.36 3.92 -0.17
C GLN A 131 4.50 5.24 0.61
N THR A 132 3.58 5.58 1.53
CA THR A 132 3.65 6.80 2.34
C THR A 132 4.17 6.57 3.76
N GLY A 133 4.46 5.31 4.11
CA GLY A 133 5.08 4.90 5.36
C GLY A 133 4.46 5.51 6.61
N HIS A 134 5.34 5.86 7.55
CA HIS A 134 4.94 6.19 8.91
C HIS A 134 4.26 7.55 9.00
N ARG A 135 2.98 7.53 9.38
CA ARG A 135 2.13 8.71 9.56
C ARG A 135 1.30 8.57 10.84
N ASN A 136 1.95 8.45 11.99
CA ASN A 136 1.21 8.53 13.26
C ASN A 136 0.77 9.97 13.54
N ALA A 137 0.00 10.18 14.61
CA ALA A 137 -0.28 11.53 15.08
C ALA A 137 1.05 12.25 15.39
N PRO A 138 1.19 13.54 15.04
CA PRO A 138 0.13 14.46 14.59
C PRO A 138 -0.08 14.54 13.06
N VAL A 139 0.64 13.75 12.26
CA VAL A 139 0.61 13.82 10.78
C VAL A 139 -0.18 12.68 10.14
N HIS A 140 -1.15 12.12 10.87
CA HIS A 140 -1.88 10.91 10.50
C HIS A 140 -2.90 11.07 9.38
N TRP A 141 -3.23 12.29 9.02
CA TRP A 141 -4.04 12.58 7.83
C TRP A 141 -3.15 12.65 6.61
N GLY A 142 -3.51 11.92 5.56
CA GLY A 142 -2.81 11.95 4.27
C GLY A 142 -3.75 12.02 3.08
N ARG A 143 -3.14 12.27 1.92
CA ARG A 143 -3.80 12.33 0.60
C ARG A 143 -2.81 11.99 -0.51
N THR A 144 -3.33 11.78 -1.71
CA THR A 144 -2.51 11.74 -2.92
C THR A 144 -1.70 13.04 -3.05
N GLY A 145 -0.49 12.94 -3.61
CA GLY A 145 0.46 14.06 -3.67
C GLY A 145 1.33 14.24 -2.42
N ASP A 146 0.97 13.65 -1.27
CA ASP A 146 1.83 13.64 -0.08
C ASP A 146 3.15 12.88 -0.31
N PRO A 147 4.20 13.16 0.49
CA PRO A 147 5.51 12.56 0.29
C PRO A 147 5.47 11.03 0.28
N ILE A 148 6.10 10.43 -0.73
CA ILE A 148 6.52 9.03 -0.66
C ILE A 148 7.62 8.91 0.41
N ASN A 149 7.33 8.17 1.47
CA ASN A 149 8.20 7.99 2.63
C ASN A 149 8.19 6.52 3.01
N ILE A 150 9.04 5.72 2.38
CA ILE A 150 8.97 4.26 2.53
C ILE A 150 9.70 3.85 3.82
N SER A 151 8.99 3.18 4.73
CA SER A 151 9.60 2.65 5.95
C SER A 151 10.86 1.83 5.65
N VAL A 152 11.91 2.03 6.46
CA VAL A 152 13.16 1.26 6.38
C VAL A 152 12.82 -0.23 6.49
N TYR A 153 13.40 -1.06 5.61
CA TYR A 153 13.08 -2.49 5.39
C TYR A 153 11.78 -2.80 4.64
N ASP A 154 10.96 -1.83 4.24
CA ASP A 154 9.72 -2.08 3.49
C ASP A 154 9.98 -2.19 1.97
N HIS A 155 10.56 -3.32 1.57
CA HIS A 155 10.87 -3.62 0.18
C HIS A 155 9.64 -3.81 -0.69
N TYR A 156 8.52 -4.18 -0.06
CA TYR A 156 7.22 -4.22 -0.73
C TYR A 156 6.83 -2.82 -1.21
N ALA A 157 6.89 -1.82 -0.33
CA ALA A 157 6.62 -0.43 -0.67
C ALA A 157 7.58 0.11 -1.74
N ILE A 158 8.88 -0.26 -1.72
CA ILE A 158 9.81 0.09 -2.81
C ILE A 158 9.28 -0.44 -4.14
N SER A 159 8.96 -1.72 -4.18
CA SER A 159 8.48 -2.36 -5.40
C SER A 159 7.18 -1.72 -5.92
N LYS A 160 6.29 -1.31 -5.00
CA LYS A 160 5.03 -0.65 -5.33
C LYS A 160 5.22 0.76 -5.86
N THR A 161 6.17 1.52 -5.29
CA THR A 161 6.54 2.86 -5.77
C THR A 161 7.19 2.82 -7.15
N ILE A 162 8.11 1.88 -7.39
CA ILE A 162 8.72 1.73 -8.73
C ILE A 162 7.66 1.36 -9.76
N ALA A 163 6.82 0.36 -9.46
CA ALA A 163 5.76 -0.06 -10.36
C ALA A 163 4.75 1.06 -10.64
N GLU A 164 4.37 1.87 -9.64
CA GLU A 164 3.50 3.04 -9.85
C GLU A 164 4.10 4.01 -10.88
N ARG A 165 5.40 4.34 -10.76
CA ARG A 165 6.11 5.17 -11.74
C ARG A 165 6.11 4.55 -13.13
N ILE A 166 6.32 3.23 -13.25
CA ILE A 166 6.30 2.52 -14.55
C ILE A 166 4.96 2.73 -15.26
N PHE A 167 3.83 2.62 -14.55
CA PHE A 167 2.51 2.85 -15.15
C PHE A 167 2.29 4.31 -15.55
N VAL A 168 2.60 5.25 -14.65
CA VAL A 168 2.32 6.68 -14.86
C VAL A 168 3.15 7.26 -16.01
N GLU A 169 4.43 6.89 -16.11
CA GLU A 169 5.35 7.39 -17.14
C GLU A 169 5.35 6.54 -18.42
N SER A 170 4.45 5.56 -18.53
CA SER A 170 4.41 4.60 -19.65
C SER A 170 3.99 5.20 -21.00
N GLY A 171 3.25 6.31 -20.95
CA GLY A 171 2.53 6.90 -22.08
C GLY A 171 1.16 6.26 -22.38
N ILE A 172 0.68 5.32 -21.56
CA ILE A 172 -0.69 4.78 -21.64
C ILE A 172 -1.70 5.93 -21.45
N LYS A 173 -2.73 5.99 -22.29
CA LYS A 173 -3.69 7.11 -22.32
C LYS A 173 -4.70 7.12 -21.19
N HIS A 174 -4.99 5.94 -20.62
CA HIS A 174 -5.97 5.78 -19.56
C HIS A 174 -5.40 4.86 -18.47
N TRP A 175 -4.74 5.44 -17.49
CA TRP A 175 -4.28 4.69 -16.31
C TRP A 175 -4.93 5.22 -15.03
N ALA A 176 -5.06 4.38 -14.00
CA ALA A 176 -5.40 4.81 -12.65
C ALA A 176 -4.55 4.04 -11.64
N CYS A 177 -3.93 4.74 -10.71
CA CYS A 177 -3.14 4.13 -9.63
C CYS A 177 -3.94 4.20 -8.32
N LEU A 178 -4.40 3.06 -7.84
CA LEU A 178 -5.22 2.97 -6.63
C LEU A 178 -4.39 2.41 -5.48
N ARG A 179 -4.08 3.24 -4.49
CA ARG A 179 -3.28 2.87 -3.32
C ARG A 179 -4.16 2.15 -2.32
N GLN A 180 -4.02 0.81 -2.28
CA GLN A 180 -4.76 -0.04 -1.36
C GLN A 180 -4.23 0.12 0.07
N THR A 181 -5.12 0.48 0.98
CA THR A 181 -4.87 0.43 2.43
C THR A 181 -4.91 -1.01 2.97
N GLY A 182 -4.72 -1.20 4.28
CA GLY A 182 -4.90 -2.49 4.94
C GLY A 182 -6.25 -3.13 4.59
N ILE A 183 -6.20 -4.39 4.14
CA ILE A 183 -7.41 -5.15 3.78
C ILE A 183 -7.89 -5.90 5.01
N LEU A 184 -9.05 -5.51 5.52
CA LEU A 184 -9.75 -6.20 6.58
C LEU A 184 -10.51 -7.39 5.97
N CYS A 185 -10.21 -8.60 6.45
CA CYS A 185 -10.81 -9.85 5.97
C CYS A 185 -10.73 -10.96 7.04
N PRO A 186 -11.59 -11.99 6.98
CA PRO A 186 -11.60 -13.09 7.97
C PRO A 186 -10.24 -13.79 8.14
N GLU A 187 -9.44 -13.90 7.07
CA GLU A 187 -8.12 -14.55 7.09
C GLU A 187 -7.14 -13.88 8.07
N LEU A 188 -7.32 -12.60 8.40
CA LEU A 188 -6.47 -11.91 9.39
C LEU A 188 -6.56 -12.56 10.78
N LEU A 189 -7.70 -13.14 11.13
CA LEU A 189 -7.90 -13.83 12.42
C LEU A 189 -7.00 -15.07 12.57
N PHE A 190 -6.49 -15.61 11.45
CA PHE A 190 -5.58 -16.74 11.42
C PHE A 190 -4.10 -16.33 11.36
N LYS A 191 -3.81 -15.05 11.12
CA LYS A 191 -2.45 -14.53 10.83
C LYS A 191 -1.73 -13.91 12.01
N GLY A 192 -2.35 -13.77 13.18
CA GLY A 192 -1.74 -13.20 14.39
C GLY A 192 -0.52 -13.96 14.97
N SER A 193 -0.03 -14.98 14.27
CA SER A 193 1.17 -15.74 14.65
C SER A 193 2.46 -15.25 14.00
N ASP A 194 2.39 -14.27 13.10
CA ASP A 194 3.55 -13.67 12.44
C ASP A 194 4.16 -12.55 13.30
N PRO A 195 5.50 -12.52 13.52
CA PRO A 195 6.15 -11.48 14.31
C PRO A 195 5.98 -10.05 13.77
N ILE A 196 5.64 -9.86 12.49
CA ILE A 196 5.39 -8.55 11.88
C ILE A 196 4.26 -7.79 12.59
N THR A 197 3.34 -8.48 13.28
CA THR A 197 2.28 -7.83 14.07
C THR A 197 2.83 -6.84 15.10
N PHE A 198 4.07 -7.05 15.57
CA PHE A 198 4.75 -6.20 16.54
C PHE A 198 5.54 -5.06 15.89
N HIS A 199 5.55 -4.94 14.56
CA HIS A 199 6.15 -3.80 13.86
C HIS A 199 5.22 -2.59 13.84
N VAL A 200 3.91 -2.80 14.04
CA VAL A 200 2.91 -1.73 14.04
C VAL A 200 2.90 -1.03 15.39
N PRO A 201 3.17 0.29 15.48
CA PRO A 201 3.07 1.01 16.74
C PRO A 201 1.67 0.93 17.36
N LEU A 202 1.58 0.87 18.68
CA LEU A 202 0.28 0.77 19.37
C LEU A 202 -0.62 1.99 19.09
N ASP A 203 -0.03 3.17 18.97
CA ASP A 203 -0.68 4.42 18.58
C ASP A 203 -0.70 4.63 17.05
N GLY A 204 -0.18 3.66 16.29
CA GLY A 204 -0.20 3.67 14.84
C GLY A 204 -1.61 3.71 14.31
N VAL A 205 -1.83 4.41 13.20
CA VAL A 205 -3.17 4.57 12.62
C VAL A 205 -3.28 3.87 11.28
N LEU A 206 -4.46 3.33 10.98
CA LEU A 206 -4.80 2.88 9.65
C LEU A 206 -6.29 3.06 9.40
N GLU A 207 -6.65 3.65 8.26
CA GLU A 207 -8.01 3.64 7.75
C GLU A 207 -8.17 2.43 6.83
N TRP A 208 -8.93 1.42 7.27
CA TRP A 208 -9.02 0.11 6.62
C TRP A 208 -10.01 0.08 5.44
N ALA A 209 -9.81 -0.89 4.55
CA ALA A 209 -10.78 -1.26 3.53
C ALA A 209 -11.16 -2.74 3.68
N THR A 210 -12.42 -3.08 3.50
CA THR A 210 -12.87 -4.48 3.49
C THR A 210 -12.49 -5.15 2.18
N ALA A 211 -12.22 -6.46 2.21
CA ALA A 211 -11.95 -7.22 0.99
C ALA A 211 -13.10 -7.11 -0.03
N GLU A 212 -14.34 -7.08 0.45
CA GLU A 212 -15.55 -6.99 -0.35
C GLU A 212 -15.70 -5.60 -1.02
N ASP A 213 -15.40 -4.52 -0.30
CA ASP A 213 -15.37 -3.16 -0.88
C ASP A 213 -14.29 -3.07 -1.98
N SER A 214 -13.08 -3.56 -1.71
CA SER A 214 -12.00 -3.61 -2.71
C SER A 214 -12.37 -4.48 -3.93
N GLY A 215 -13.12 -5.57 -3.73
CA GLY A 215 -13.64 -6.40 -4.81
C GLY A 215 -14.69 -5.69 -5.67
N ARG A 216 -15.65 -5.00 -5.04
CA ARG A 216 -16.64 -4.17 -5.76
C ARG A 216 -15.97 -3.06 -6.55
N LEU A 217 -14.95 -2.42 -5.97
CA LEU A 217 -14.17 -1.39 -6.64
C LEU A 217 -13.56 -1.89 -7.95
N LEU A 218 -12.96 -3.09 -7.94
CA LEU A 218 -12.36 -3.69 -9.14
C LEU A 218 -13.37 -4.00 -10.24
N ALA A 219 -14.61 -4.34 -9.87
CA ALA A 219 -15.65 -4.57 -10.86
C ALA A 219 -16.27 -3.24 -11.36
N ASN A 220 -16.49 -2.28 -10.47
CA ASN A 220 -17.12 -1.00 -10.79
C ASN A 220 -16.24 -0.12 -11.68
N VAL A 221 -14.92 -0.18 -11.55
CA VAL A 221 -13.99 0.57 -12.42
C VAL A 221 -14.04 0.12 -13.90
N CYS A 222 -14.62 -1.06 -14.18
CA CYS A 222 -14.80 -1.58 -15.52
C CYS A 222 -16.13 -1.18 -16.17
N GLU A 223 -17.02 -0.52 -15.44
CA GLU A 223 -18.35 -0.12 -15.93
C GLU A 223 -18.25 1.02 -16.96
N GLU A 224 -19.25 1.12 -17.84
CA GLU A 224 -19.26 2.12 -18.91
C GLU A 224 -19.45 3.54 -18.38
N GLU A 225 -20.08 3.67 -17.21
CA GLU A 225 -20.43 4.92 -16.55
C GLU A 225 -19.22 5.62 -15.90
N VAL A 226 -18.05 4.97 -15.82
CA VAL A 226 -16.84 5.59 -15.26
C VAL A 226 -16.36 6.71 -16.19
N PRO A 227 -16.42 7.98 -15.74
CA PRO A 227 -16.18 9.12 -16.62
C PRO A 227 -14.70 9.26 -16.98
N ASP A 228 -14.40 9.96 -18.08
CA ASP A 228 -13.01 10.11 -18.55
C ASP A 228 -12.11 10.83 -17.54
N GLU A 229 -12.68 11.73 -16.74
CA GLU A 229 -11.95 12.43 -15.67
C GLU A 229 -11.48 11.53 -14.53
N PHE A 230 -11.98 10.29 -14.43
CA PHE A 230 -11.46 9.31 -13.48
C PHE A 230 -10.00 8.93 -13.80
N TRP A 231 -9.64 8.90 -15.09
CA TRP A 231 -8.36 8.39 -15.56
C TRP A 231 -7.24 9.42 -15.41
N ASN A 232 -6.01 8.91 -15.46
CA ASN A 232 -4.74 9.62 -15.29
C ASN A 232 -4.62 10.27 -13.89
N ARG A 233 -5.04 9.52 -12.86
CA ARG A 233 -5.12 9.97 -11.47
C ARG A 233 -4.68 8.89 -10.48
N PHE A 234 -4.29 9.38 -9.30
CA PHE A 234 -4.04 8.57 -8.12
C PHE A 234 -5.25 8.62 -7.20
N TYR A 235 -5.50 7.53 -6.47
CA TYR A 235 -6.57 7.47 -5.48
C TYR A 235 -6.15 6.64 -4.27
N ASN A 236 -6.71 6.96 -3.09
CA ASN A 236 -6.60 6.12 -1.90
C ASN A 236 -7.87 5.28 -1.71
N ILE A 237 -7.71 3.98 -1.46
CA ILE A 237 -8.83 3.06 -1.21
C ILE A 237 -9.12 3.00 0.29
N SER A 238 -10.38 3.19 0.67
CA SER A 238 -10.87 3.06 2.05
C SER A 238 -12.35 2.68 2.09
N SER A 239 -12.76 1.96 3.14
CA SER A 239 -14.17 1.67 3.46
C SER A 239 -14.87 2.81 4.23
N GLY A 240 -14.19 3.93 4.47
CA GLY A 240 -14.73 5.16 5.02
C GLY A 240 -14.46 5.37 6.52
N PRO A 241 -14.99 6.46 7.11
CA PRO A 241 -14.62 6.94 8.44
C PRO A 241 -14.76 5.93 9.58
N SER A 242 -15.75 5.02 9.50
CA SER A 242 -15.93 4.00 10.54
C SER A 242 -14.75 3.04 10.65
N PHE A 243 -13.91 2.94 9.62
CA PHE A 243 -12.74 2.05 9.55
C PHE A 243 -11.42 2.74 9.88
N ARG A 244 -11.45 4.00 10.34
CA ARG A 244 -10.30 4.67 10.96
C ARG A 244 -10.06 4.06 12.32
N LEU A 245 -8.93 3.38 12.49
CA LEU A 245 -8.56 2.74 13.75
C LEU A 245 -7.13 3.11 14.12
N THR A 246 -6.86 3.20 15.41
CA THR A 246 -5.51 2.97 15.93
C THR A 246 -5.21 1.47 15.96
N ASN A 247 -3.93 1.10 16.03
CA ASN A 247 -3.54 -0.30 16.17
C ASN A 247 -4.08 -0.89 17.49
N TYR A 248 -4.05 -0.11 18.58
CA TYR A 248 -4.69 -0.52 19.84
C TYR A 248 -6.19 -0.83 19.69
N GLU A 249 -6.95 0.03 18.98
CA GLU A 249 -8.37 -0.21 18.72
C GLU A 249 -8.57 -1.45 17.83
N PHE A 250 -7.74 -1.62 16.81
CA PHE A 250 -7.75 -2.76 15.91
C PHE A 250 -7.50 -4.08 16.68
N GLU A 251 -6.41 -4.16 17.44
CA GLU A 251 -6.06 -5.32 18.26
C GLU A 251 -7.16 -5.64 19.28
N SER A 252 -7.70 -4.61 19.95
CA SER A 252 -8.81 -4.76 20.89
C SER A 252 -10.05 -5.37 20.23
N LYS A 253 -10.42 -4.91 19.03
CA LYS A 253 -11.56 -5.45 18.26
C LYS A 253 -11.28 -6.86 17.77
N LEU A 254 -10.07 -7.13 17.27
CA LEU A 254 -9.64 -8.44 16.78
C LEU A 254 -9.67 -9.49 17.89
N LEU A 255 -9.07 -9.19 19.05
CA LEU A 255 -9.04 -10.09 20.20
C LEU A 255 -10.44 -10.34 20.75
N LYS A 256 -11.26 -9.29 20.85
CA LYS A 256 -12.66 -9.42 21.26
C LYS A 256 -13.46 -10.32 20.31
N ALA A 257 -13.23 -10.24 19.00
CA ALA A 257 -13.90 -11.06 18.00
C ALA A 257 -13.69 -12.58 18.21
N ILE A 258 -12.51 -12.97 18.71
CA ILE A 258 -12.17 -14.38 19.00
C ILE A 258 -12.30 -14.75 20.48
N GLY A 259 -12.81 -13.85 21.32
CA GLY A 259 -12.94 -14.08 22.76
C GLY A 259 -11.61 -14.12 23.51
N CYS A 260 -10.54 -13.56 22.94
CA CYS A 260 -9.27 -13.38 23.63
C CYS A 260 -9.35 -12.25 24.66
N PRO A 261 -8.55 -12.31 25.75
CA PRO A 261 -8.38 -11.20 26.66
C PRO A 261 -7.86 -9.93 25.96
N ALA A 262 -8.11 -8.77 26.56
CA ALA A 262 -7.66 -7.48 26.06
C ALA A 262 -6.13 -7.37 25.93
N PRO A 263 -5.60 -6.49 25.05
CA PRO A 263 -4.16 -6.34 24.79
C PRO A 263 -3.29 -6.29 26.05
N GLU A 264 -3.73 -5.57 27.08
CA GLU A 264 -2.98 -5.32 28.32
C GLU A 264 -2.66 -6.61 29.09
N LYS A 265 -3.50 -7.64 28.91
CA LYS A 265 -3.33 -8.92 29.60
C LYS A 265 -2.39 -9.87 28.87
N ILE A 266 -2.17 -9.67 27.57
CA ILE A 266 -1.48 -10.65 26.71
C ILE A 266 -0.27 -10.10 25.98
N PHE A 267 -0.05 -8.78 26.02
CA PHE A 267 1.10 -8.11 25.44
C PHE A 267 1.84 -7.25 26.46
N GLU A 268 3.07 -6.85 26.09
CA GLU A 268 3.76 -5.73 26.72
C GLU A 268 3.96 -4.62 25.69
N PRO A 269 3.88 -3.34 26.09
CA PRO A 269 4.03 -2.23 25.14
C PRO A 269 5.37 -2.26 24.41
N ASN A 270 6.45 -2.61 25.11
CA ASN A 270 7.80 -2.69 24.54
C ASN A 270 8.02 -3.89 23.60
N TRP A 271 6.97 -4.65 23.28
CA TRP A 271 7.03 -5.62 22.17
C TRP A 271 6.76 -4.93 20.85
N PHE A 272 5.98 -3.84 20.81
CA PHE A 272 5.63 -3.11 19.60
C PHE A 272 6.68 -2.06 19.28
N ALA A 273 6.98 -1.86 18.00
CA ALA A 273 7.77 -0.71 17.54
C ALA A 273 7.10 0.61 17.92
N ILE A 274 7.85 1.71 17.92
CA ILE A 274 7.30 3.06 18.19
C ILE A 274 7.25 3.91 16.91
N ARG A 275 7.91 3.46 15.84
CA ARG A 275 7.95 4.12 14.54
C ARG A 275 8.23 3.14 13.40
N ASN A 276 8.35 3.65 12.18
CA ASN A 276 8.79 2.90 10.99
C ASN A 276 7.81 1.80 10.51
N PHE A 277 6.50 2.07 10.58
CA PHE A 277 5.49 1.24 9.94
C PHE A 277 4.45 2.11 9.24
N HIS A 278 3.93 1.62 8.12
CA HIS A 278 3.01 2.39 7.32
C HIS A 278 1.60 2.47 7.88
N GLY A 279 0.95 3.61 7.68
CA GLY A 279 -0.47 3.75 7.95
C GLY A 279 -0.89 5.20 8.14
N GLN A 280 -2.08 5.53 7.68
CA GLN A 280 -2.66 6.87 7.73
C GLN A 280 -4.19 6.81 7.62
N TRP A 281 -4.84 7.93 7.91
CA TRP A 281 -6.22 8.23 7.54
C TRP A 281 -6.25 9.12 6.29
N TYR A 282 -7.38 9.18 5.61
CA TYR A 282 -7.45 9.83 4.31
C TYR A 282 -8.38 11.04 4.29
N THR A 283 -7.89 12.12 3.69
CA THR A 283 -8.70 13.32 3.39
C THR A 283 -9.35 13.27 2.00
N ASP A 284 -8.91 12.34 1.13
CA ASP A 284 -9.32 12.27 -0.28
C ASP A 284 -9.91 10.91 -0.70
N SER A 285 -10.07 9.95 0.21
CA SER A 285 -10.59 8.61 -0.13
C SER A 285 -12.05 8.64 -0.60
N ASP A 286 -12.82 9.65 -0.19
CA ASP A 286 -14.22 9.85 -0.60
C ASP A 286 -14.35 10.20 -2.09
N LEU A 287 -13.31 10.75 -2.70
CA LEU A 287 -13.30 11.04 -4.14
C LEU A 287 -13.46 9.75 -4.96
N LEU A 288 -12.77 8.67 -4.55
CA LEU A 288 -12.85 7.38 -5.23
C LEU A 288 -14.23 6.74 -5.08
N GLU A 289 -14.84 6.89 -3.90
CA GLU A 289 -16.22 6.45 -3.66
C GLU A 289 -17.22 7.22 -4.51
N GLY A 290 -17.01 8.53 -4.71
CA GLY A 290 -17.84 9.36 -5.58
C GLY A 290 -17.85 8.90 -7.04
N TYR A 291 -16.75 8.32 -7.54
CA TYR A 291 -16.67 7.78 -8.90
C TYR A 291 -17.21 6.35 -9.00
N LEU A 292 -16.88 5.49 -8.04
CA LEU A 292 -17.04 4.04 -8.20
C LEU A 292 -18.14 3.45 -7.32
N HIS A 293 -18.67 4.16 -6.33
CA HIS A 293 -19.76 3.71 -5.45
C HIS A 293 -19.58 2.28 -4.94
N PHE A 294 -18.41 1.99 -4.37
CA PHE A 294 -17.97 0.64 -4.04
C PHE A 294 -18.18 0.29 -2.57
N ARG A 295 -18.33 1.30 -1.71
CA ARG A 295 -18.49 1.11 -0.26
C ARG A 295 -19.87 0.55 0.07
N SER A 296 -19.87 -0.51 0.88
CA SER A 296 -21.07 -1.09 1.48
C SER A 296 -21.72 -0.23 2.56
N ASN A 297 -21.00 0.78 3.07
CA ASN A 297 -21.43 1.66 4.16
C ASN A 297 -21.80 0.92 5.47
N GLN A 298 -21.28 -0.29 5.67
CA GLN A 298 -21.38 -0.99 6.94
C GLN A 298 -20.42 -0.39 7.98
N THR A 299 -20.76 -0.52 9.25
CA THR A 299 -19.86 -0.07 10.33
C THR A 299 -18.76 -1.09 10.57
N CYS A 300 -17.60 -0.61 11.00
CA CYS A 300 -16.47 -1.44 11.39
C CYS A 300 -16.85 -2.47 12.47
N ASP A 301 -17.63 -2.08 13.48
CA ASP A 301 -18.09 -3.00 14.53
C ASP A 301 -18.98 -4.14 13.98
N ASN A 302 -19.84 -3.84 13.01
CA ASN A 302 -20.65 -4.88 12.37
C ASN A 302 -19.80 -5.81 11.51
N TYR A 303 -18.77 -5.26 10.83
CA TYR A 303 -17.84 -6.08 10.07
C TYR A 303 -17.02 -7.02 10.96
N PHE A 304 -16.50 -6.54 12.11
CA PHE A 304 -15.79 -7.41 13.06
C PHE A 304 -16.69 -8.51 13.64
N LYS A 305 -17.98 -8.23 13.91
CA LYS A 305 -18.95 -9.26 14.31
C LYS A 305 -19.16 -10.29 13.19
N TRP A 306 -19.26 -9.83 11.94
CA TRP A 306 -19.36 -10.73 10.80
C TRP A 306 -18.09 -11.58 10.66
N MET A 307 -16.89 -11.01 10.72
CA MET A 307 -15.62 -11.76 10.69
C MET A 307 -15.56 -12.82 11.81
N ALA A 308 -15.99 -12.48 13.02
CA ALA A 308 -16.07 -13.42 14.14
C ALA A 308 -16.97 -14.62 13.84
N SER A 309 -18.03 -14.43 13.05
CA SER A 309 -18.91 -15.55 12.64
C SER A 309 -18.29 -16.46 11.59
N GLN A 310 -17.19 -16.05 10.94
CA GLN A 310 -16.52 -16.83 9.90
C GLN A 310 -15.42 -17.76 10.46
N VAL A 311 -15.00 -17.58 11.72
CA VAL A 311 -13.96 -18.43 12.30
C VAL A 311 -14.54 -19.74 12.86
N PRO A 312 -13.78 -20.84 12.84
CA PRO A 312 -14.18 -22.09 13.49
C PRO A 312 -14.48 -21.90 14.99
N TRP A 313 -15.44 -22.67 15.50
CA TRP A 313 -15.91 -22.57 16.89
C TRP A 313 -14.79 -22.64 17.95
N TYR A 314 -13.69 -23.34 17.66
CA TYR A 314 -12.56 -23.48 18.58
C TYR A 314 -11.79 -22.19 18.81
N PHE A 315 -11.85 -21.19 17.92
CA PHE A 315 -11.25 -19.87 18.17
C PHE A 315 -11.85 -19.22 19.41
N HIS A 316 -13.16 -19.37 19.61
CA HIS A 316 -13.87 -18.84 20.78
C HIS A 316 -13.54 -19.57 22.09
N LEU A 317 -12.75 -20.65 22.06
CA LEU A 317 -12.20 -21.27 23.26
C LEU A 317 -11.03 -20.48 23.85
N ALA A 318 -10.50 -19.46 23.17
CA ALA A 318 -9.46 -18.61 23.76
C ALA A 318 -9.88 -17.99 25.10
N LYS A 319 -11.17 -17.76 25.32
CA LYS A 319 -11.74 -17.24 26.58
C LYS A 319 -11.49 -18.13 27.81
N ILE A 320 -11.30 -19.44 27.60
CA ILE A 320 -11.05 -20.39 28.70
C ILE A 320 -9.55 -20.59 28.97
N VAL A 321 -8.69 -20.08 28.08
CA VAL A 321 -7.24 -20.16 28.24
C VAL A 321 -6.79 -19.04 29.19
N PRO A 322 -6.09 -19.35 30.31
CA PRO A 322 -5.59 -18.31 31.20
C PRO A 322 -4.68 -17.31 30.45
N PRO A 323 -4.86 -15.98 30.65
CA PRO A 323 -4.15 -14.96 29.86
C PRO A 323 -2.62 -15.09 29.88
N VAL A 324 -2.05 -15.61 30.97
CA VAL A 324 -0.61 -15.86 31.10
C VAL A 324 -0.07 -16.79 30.01
N PHE A 325 -0.82 -17.82 29.59
CA PHE A 325 -0.37 -18.74 28.55
C PHE A 325 -0.43 -18.10 27.16
N ILE A 326 -1.46 -17.28 26.90
CA ILE A 326 -1.56 -16.50 25.67
C ILE A 326 -0.39 -15.50 25.61
N LYS A 327 -0.11 -14.81 26.72
CA LYS A 327 1.02 -13.89 26.86
C LYS A 327 2.36 -14.57 26.59
N LEU A 328 2.57 -15.78 27.11
CA LEU A 328 3.77 -16.58 26.84
C LEU A 328 3.89 -16.91 25.35
N GLY A 329 2.79 -17.31 24.70
CA GLY A 329 2.74 -17.58 23.26
C GLY A 329 3.06 -16.36 22.40
N MET A 330 2.39 -15.22 22.66
CA MET A 330 2.65 -13.95 21.97
C MET A 330 4.07 -13.45 22.22
N GLY A 331 4.57 -13.61 23.45
CA GLY A 331 5.95 -13.31 23.80
C GLY A 331 6.97 -14.19 23.07
N ALA A 332 6.63 -15.44 22.74
CA ALA A 332 7.45 -16.32 21.91
C ALA A 332 7.42 -15.91 20.44
N ILE A 333 6.26 -15.47 19.92
CA ILE A 333 6.15 -14.89 18.56
C ILE A 333 7.04 -13.65 18.43
N ALA A 334 6.97 -12.73 19.40
CA ALA A 334 7.82 -11.53 19.43
C ALA A 334 9.33 -11.85 19.53
N LYS A 335 9.70 -13.06 19.97
CA LYS A 335 11.09 -13.54 20.05
C LYS A 335 11.55 -14.34 18.84
N LYS A 336 10.68 -14.60 17.85
CA LYS A 336 11.03 -15.39 16.67
C LYS A 336 12.29 -14.81 15.99
N PRO A 337 13.26 -15.65 15.60
CA PRO A 337 14.42 -15.21 14.83
C PRO A 337 14.03 -14.49 13.55
N GLY A 338 14.87 -13.55 13.12
CA GLY A 338 14.62 -12.74 11.91
C GLY A 338 13.77 -11.52 12.22
N LEU A 339 12.44 -11.66 12.25
CA LEU A 339 11.51 -10.51 12.28
C LEU A 339 10.93 -10.17 13.66
N GLY A 340 11.24 -10.94 14.72
CA GLY A 340 10.73 -10.66 16.07
C GLY A 340 11.43 -9.45 16.71
N THR A 341 10.67 -8.44 17.12
CA THR A 341 11.22 -7.23 17.78
C THR A 341 12.08 -7.56 18.98
N ARG A 342 11.65 -8.50 19.84
CA ARG A 342 12.43 -8.91 21.02
C ARG A 342 13.67 -9.73 20.66
N ASN A 343 13.70 -10.34 19.47
CA ASN A 343 14.91 -10.96 18.94
C ASN A 343 15.96 -9.89 18.61
N TRP A 344 15.54 -8.78 17.98
CA TRP A 344 16.43 -7.65 17.67
C TRP A 344 17.06 -7.07 18.93
N ILE A 345 16.23 -6.82 19.96
CA ILE A 345 16.66 -6.32 21.27
C ILE A 345 17.65 -7.27 21.93
N LYS A 346 17.34 -8.59 21.96
CA LYS A 346 18.20 -9.60 22.57
C LYS A 346 19.58 -9.66 21.90
N ASN A 347 19.62 -9.55 20.58
CA ASN A 347 20.84 -9.70 19.78
C ASN A 347 21.53 -8.36 19.46
N ARG A 348 21.04 -7.23 20.00
CA ARG A 348 21.58 -5.88 19.72
C ARG A 348 21.68 -5.58 18.22
N HIS A 349 20.64 -5.93 17.47
CA HIS A 349 20.59 -5.68 16.03
C HIS A 349 20.41 -4.18 15.76
N GLN A 350 21.52 -3.45 15.69
CA GLN A 350 21.54 -1.98 15.75
C GLN A 350 20.62 -1.35 14.69
N ASP A 351 20.70 -1.78 13.44
CA ASP A 351 19.90 -1.19 12.35
C ASP A 351 18.38 -1.36 12.54
N ARG A 352 17.97 -2.46 13.16
CA ARG A 352 16.55 -2.69 13.48
C ARG A 352 16.13 -1.85 14.67
N ILE A 353 17.00 -1.72 15.66
CA ILE A 353 16.74 -0.90 16.85
C ILE A 353 16.62 0.57 16.44
N SER A 354 17.57 1.10 15.67
CA SER A 354 17.53 2.49 15.21
C SER A 354 16.32 2.79 14.32
N ALA A 355 15.98 1.88 13.40
CA ALA A 355 14.83 2.06 12.52
C ALA A 355 13.49 2.05 13.29
N TYR A 356 13.24 1.04 14.12
CA TYR A 356 11.91 0.81 14.73
C TYR A 356 11.72 1.43 16.12
N PHE A 357 12.83 1.70 16.83
CA PHE A 357 12.83 2.20 18.21
C PHE A 357 13.64 3.49 18.40
N GLY A 358 14.45 3.90 17.43
CA GLY A 358 15.37 5.03 17.56
C GLY A 358 16.65 4.68 18.30
N SER A 359 16.53 4.13 19.49
CA SER A 359 17.68 3.63 20.23
C SER A 359 17.28 2.47 21.14
N TYR A 360 18.28 1.81 21.71
CA TYR A 360 18.03 0.78 22.71
C TYR A 360 17.48 1.41 24.00
N GLU A 361 17.96 2.60 24.32
CA GLU A 361 17.56 3.42 25.46
C GLU A 361 16.08 3.82 25.34
N ASP A 362 15.65 4.25 24.15
CA ASP A 362 14.24 4.57 23.87
C ASP A 362 13.35 3.33 24.04
N TRP A 363 13.79 2.16 23.57
CA TRP A 363 13.09 0.90 23.81
C TRP A 363 12.97 0.57 25.30
N GLN A 364 14.04 0.78 26.09
CA GLN A 364 14.01 0.57 27.54
C GLN A 364 13.09 1.56 28.26
N ALA A 365 12.98 2.78 27.73
CA ALA A 365 12.16 3.84 28.28
C ALA A 365 10.66 3.69 27.94
N ILE A 366 10.28 2.75 27.06
CA ILE A 366 8.87 2.47 26.75
C ILE A 366 8.13 2.14 28.05
N PRO A 367 7.08 2.91 28.40
CA PRO A 367 6.42 2.75 29.68
C PRO A 367 5.49 1.53 29.69
N GLY A 368 5.02 1.18 30.88
CA GLY A 368 3.93 0.22 31.07
C GLY A 368 2.58 0.74 30.54
N TRP A 369 1.59 -0.15 30.51
CA TRP A 369 0.25 0.13 30.00
C TRP A 369 -0.46 1.31 30.69
N ASP A 370 -0.07 1.68 31.92
CA ASP A 370 -0.63 2.79 32.68
C ASP A 370 -0.32 4.17 32.07
N LYS A 371 0.69 4.27 31.20
CA LYS A 371 1.14 5.54 30.58
C LYS A 371 1.16 5.51 29.06
N ILE A 372 0.80 4.38 28.45
CA ILE A 372 0.67 4.30 27.00
C ILE A 372 -0.57 5.08 26.57
N ARG A 373 -0.40 5.92 25.54
CA ARG A 373 -1.52 6.64 24.94
C ARG A 373 -2.49 5.64 24.31
N THR A 374 -3.68 5.54 24.88
CA THR A 374 -4.82 4.82 24.27
C THR A 374 -5.85 5.79 23.68
N GLU A 375 -5.64 7.10 23.82
CA GLU A 375 -6.52 8.13 23.28
C GLU A 375 -6.42 8.22 21.77
N ARG A 376 -7.59 8.22 21.12
CA ARG A 376 -7.73 8.33 19.67
C ARG A 376 -7.14 9.66 19.16
N PRO A 377 -6.40 9.66 18.04
CA PRO A 377 -5.95 10.87 17.37
C PRO A 377 -7.10 11.78 16.93
N SER A 378 -6.78 13.05 16.66
CA SER A 378 -7.77 14.05 16.23
C SER A 378 -8.45 13.63 14.91
N GLU A 379 -9.78 13.66 14.90
CA GLU A 379 -10.61 13.47 13.69
C GLU A 379 -10.65 14.73 12.81
N THR A 380 -10.04 15.84 13.23
CA THR A 380 -9.91 17.04 12.39
C THR A 380 -8.76 16.85 11.40
N PRO A 381 -9.02 16.94 10.07
CA PRO A 381 -8.00 16.85 9.05
C PRO A 381 -6.85 17.84 9.22
N VAL A 382 -5.63 17.36 9.01
CA VAL A 382 -4.41 18.18 8.90
C VAL A 382 -3.83 17.97 7.51
N PHE A 383 -3.47 19.06 6.84
CA PHE A 383 -2.93 19.03 5.49
C PHE A 383 -1.45 19.38 5.51
N LEU A 384 -0.65 18.58 4.81
CA LEU A 384 0.75 18.91 4.54
C LEU A 384 0.82 19.96 3.44
N ASP A 385 1.80 20.86 3.56
CA ASP A 385 2.15 21.80 2.50
C ASP A 385 2.82 21.02 1.36
N HIS A 386 2.36 21.22 0.13
CA HIS A 386 2.94 20.59 -1.05
C HIS A 386 3.95 21.50 -1.78
N GLY A 387 4.13 22.74 -1.34
CA GLY A 387 5.07 23.71 -1.90
C GLY A 387 4.55 24.45 -3.13
N TYR A 388 3.23 24.40 -3.38
CA TYR A 388 2.57 25.08 -4.49
C TYR A 388 1.09 25.37 -4.15
N ASP A 389 0.46 26.26 -4.92
CA ASP A 389 -0.95 26.62 -4.72
C ASP A 389 -1.87 25.53 -5.28
N GLU A 390 -2.36 24.66 -4.39
CA GLU A 390 -3.32 23.61 -4.73
C GLU A 390 -4.70 24.13 -5.10
N SER A 391 -5.03 25.39 -4.78
CA SER A 391 -6.30 26.02 -5.16
C SER A 391 -6.32 26.50 -6.62
N LYS A 392 -5.13 26.72 -7.20
CA LYS A 392 -4.98 27.10 -8.61
C LYS A 392 -5.49 25.97 -9.51
N PRO A 393 -6.38 26.22 -10.49
CA PRO A 393 -6.84 25.19 -11.40
C PRO A 393 -5.68 24.53 -12.15
N LYS A 394 -5.72 23.20 -12.31
CA LYS A 394 -4.65 22.44 -12.99
C LYS A 394 -4.36 22.93 -14.41
N SER A 395 -5.38 23.43 -15.13
CA SER A 395 -5.23 24.03 -16.47
C SER A 395 -4.39 25.31 -16.47
N GLU A 396 -4.27 25.96 -15.31
CA GLU A 396 -3.52 27.20 -15.14
C GLU A 396 -2.09 26.98 -14.64
N TRP A 397 -1.72 25.74 -14.31
CA TRP A 397 -0.37 25.44 -13.82
C TRP A 397 0.66 25.62 -14.93
N ASP A 398 1.79 26.22 -14.59
CA ASP A 398 2.87 26.52 -15.52
C ASP A 398 4.24 26.17 -14.91
N ILE A 399 5.31 26.51 -15.63
CA ILE A 399 6.68 26.18 -15.23
C ILE A 399 7.07 26.80 -13.88
N GLU A 400 6.46 27.92 -13.47
CA GLU A 400 6.79 28.59 -12.22
C GLU A 400 6.23 27.83 -11.01
N ASP A 401 5.06 27.23 -11.16
CA ASP A 401 4.52 26.32 -10.13
C ASP A 401 5.44 25.10 -9.95
N MET A 402 5.99 24.57 -11.05
CA MET A 402 6.95 23.46 -11.00
C MET A 402 8.25 23.84 -10.29
N ARG A 403 8.75 25.07 -10.52
CA ARG A 403 9.96 25.58 -9.85
C ARG A 403 9.76 25.73 -8.35
N LYS A 404 8.65 26.34 -7.92
CA LYS A 404 8.30 26.47 -6.49
C LYS A 404 8.18 25.10 -5.81
N ALA A 405 7.46 24.18 -6.44
CA ALA A 405 7.29 22.84 -5.91
C ALA A 405 8.63 22.07 -5.84
N ALA A 406 9.53 22.27 -6.81
CA ALA A 406 10.85 21.67 -6.80
C ALA A 406 11.74 22.25 -5.69
N GLU A 407 11.73 23.58 -5.52
CA GLU A 407 12.49 24.27 -4.47
C GLU A 407 12.06 23.78 -3.07
N PHE A 408 10.75 23.67 -2.83
CA PHE A 408 10.23 23.14 -1.57
C PHE A 408 10.57 21.65 -1.34
N ARG A 409 10.92 20.92 -2.40
CA ARG A 409 11.44 19.54 -2.35
C ARG A 409 12.98 19.47 -2.29
N GLY A 410 13.63 20.61 -2.03
CA GLY A 410 15.09 20.71 -1.94
C GLY A 410 15.81 20.69 -3.27
N GLY A 411 15.11 20.87 -4.39
CA GLY A 411 15.65 20.70 -5.73
C GLY A 411 15.25 21.80 -6.70
N LYS A 412 15.31 21.49 -7.99
CA LYS A 412 15.06 22.43 -9.08
C LYS A 412 14.28 21.78 -10.22
N CYS A 413 13.41 22.54 -10.86
CA CYS A 413 12.90 22.23 -12.19
C CYS A 413 13.86 22.86 -13.21
N LEU A 414 14.53 22.02 -14.01
CA LEU A 414 15.55 22.42 -14.98
C LEU A 414 14.96 22.77 -16.35
N SER A 415 13.74 22.33 -16.65
CA SER A 415 13.10 22.65 -17.92
C SER A 415 12.89 24.16 -18.07
N PRO A 416 13.23 24.75 -19.23
CA PRO A 416 13.11 26.19 -19.43
C PRO A 416 11.65 26.64 -19.57
N VAL A 417 10.82 25.79 -20.17
CA VAL A 417 9.40 26.04 -20.48
C VAL A 417 8.56 24.79 -20.24
N MET A 418 7.27 25.02 -20.01
CA MET A 418 6.22 24.00 -19.95
C MET A 418 4.98 24.59 -20.62
N THR A 419 4.26 23.77 -21.39
CA THR A 419 2.93 24.15 -21.88
C THR A 419 1.98 24.28 -20.69
N LYS A 420 1.40 25.47 -20.52
CA LYS A 420 0.47 25.73 -19.42
C LYS A 420 -0.68 24.71 -19.41
N GLY A 421 -0.90 24.07 -18.26
CA GLY A 421 -1.89 23.01 -18.06
C GLY A 421 -1.47 21.60 -18.48
N ASP A 422 -0.31 21.41 -19.12
CA ASP A 422 0.18 20.09 -19.50
C ASP A 422 0.95 19.40 -18.38
N LEU A 423 0.24 18.58 -17.61
CA LEU A 423 0.82 17.82 -16.50
C LEU A 423 1.37 16.45 -16.92
N SER A 424 1.35 16.12 -18.22
CA SER A 424 1.68 14.80 -18.75
C SER A 424 3.05 14.74 -19.40
N THR A 425 3.51 15.83 -20.02
CA THR A 425 4.83 15.89 -20.63
C THR A 425 5.92 15.88 -19.55
N PRO A 426 6.90 14.95 -19.60
CA PRO A 426 8.00 14.92 -18.65
C PRO A 426 8.86 16.17 -18.69
N LEU A 427 9.18 16.69 -17.52
CA LEU A 427 10.14 17.78 -17.31
C LEU A 427 11.46 17.21 -16.75
N ASP A 428 12.53 18.00 -16.86
CA ASP A 428 13.82 17.73 -16.24
C ASP A 428 13.86 18.33 -14.83
N TRP A 429 14.24 17.51 -13.86
CA TRP A 429 14.30 17.85 -12.44
C TRP A 429 15.69 17.55 -11.87
N GLU A 430 16.07 18.23 -10.81
CA GLU A 430 17.29 17.99 -10.03
C GLU A 430 16.92 17.93 -8.54
N CYS A 431 17.38 16.91 -7.82
CA CYS A 431 17.18 16.83 -6.36
C CYS A 431 18.30 17.54 -5.58
N GLN A 432 18.18 17.64 -4.26
CA GLN A 432 19.18 18.28 -3.39
C GLN A 432 20.61 17.71 -3.51
N PHE A 433 20.74 16.45 -3.94
CA PHE A 433 22.03 15.78 -4.12
C PHE A 433 22.60 15.93 -5.55
N GLY A 434 21.92 16.68 -6.43
CA GLY A 434 22.35 16.88 -7.82
C GLY A 434 21.94 15.78 -8.80
N HIS A 435 21.25 14.73 -8.35
CA HIS A 435 20.67 13.71 -9.26
C HIS A 435 19.66 14.35 -10.20
N ARG A 436 19.80 14.06 -11.51
CA ARG A 436 18.95 14.60 -12.56
C ARG A 436 18.04 13.53 -13.12
N PHE A 437 16.75 13.82 -13.20
CA PHE A 437 15.76 12.84 -13.63
C PHE A 437 14.63 13.49 -14.41
N LYS A 438 13.97 12.68 -15.25
CA LYS A 438 12.75 13.05 -15.96
C LYS A 438 11.52 12.50 -15.27
N ALA A 439 10.48 13.32 -15.15
CA ALA A 439 9.18 12.91 -14.63
C ALA A 439 8.10 13.91 -15.07
N SER A 440 6.88 13.43 -15.25
CA SER A 440 5.71 14.30 -15.44
C SER A 440 5.38 15.08 -14.17
N PRO A 441 4.82 16.31 -14.28
CA PRO A 441 4.21 17.01 -13.16
C PRO A 441 3.16 16.16 -12.43
N THR A 442 2.40 15.33 -13.15
CA THR A 442 1.42 14.39 -12.56
C THR A 442 2.08 13.45 -11.57
N LEU A 443 3.18 12.79 -11.93
CA LEU A 443 3.89 11.88 -11.03
C LEU A 443 4.46 12.61 -9.81
N VAL A 444 5.10 13.76 -10.03
CA VAL A 444 5.82 14.51 -8.99
C VAL A 444 4.86 15.16 -7.98
N LEU A 445 3.84 15.87 -8.47
CA LEU A 445 2.97 16.69 -7.63
C LEU A 445 1.75 15.92 -7.13
N LEU A 446 1.11 15.15 -8.00
CA LEU A 446 -0.13 14.44 -7.68
C LEU A 446 0.14 13.02 -7.18
N GLY A 447 1.27 12.44 -7.55
CA GLY A 447 1.76 11.16 -7.02
C GLY A 447 2.64 11.31 -5.78
N GLY A 448 3.21 12.49 -5.52
CA GLY A 448 4.13 12.74 -4.40
C GLY A 448 5.52 12.12 -4.59
N HIS A 449 5.81 11.63 -5.79
CA HIS A 449 7.12 11.07 -6.13
C HIS A 449 8.15 12.18 -6.26
N TRP A 450 9.42 11.80 -6.11
CA TRP A 450 10.53 12.72 -6.34
C TRP A 450 11.65 12.04 -7.13
N CYS A 451 12.87 12.07 -6.59
CA CYS A 451 14.05 11.52 -7.23
C CYS A 451 14.06 9.99 -7.19
N PRO A 452 14.12 9.30 -8.34
CA PRO A 452 14.20 7.84 -8.39
C PRO A 452 15.54 7.30 -7.87
N GLU A 453 16.62 8.08 -7.95
CA GLU A 453 17.94 7.69 -7.40
C GLU A 453 17.96 7.78 -5.86
N CYS A 454 17.08 8.59 -5.27
CA CYS A 454 16.86 8.63 -3.83
C CYS A 454 15.81 7.61 -3.35
N LEU A 455 15.25 6.79 -4.26
CA LEU A 455 14.31 5.74 -3.90
C LEU A 455 15.09 4.57 -3.30
N PRO A 456 14.75 4.13 -2.09
CA PRO A 456 15.49 4.58 -0.92
C PRO A 456 16.59 3.60 -0.54
N LEU A 457 17.24 2.95 -1.49
CA LEU A 457 18.40 2.10 -1.21
C LEU A 457 19.66 2.80 -1.73
N PRO A 458 20.57 3.26 -0.85
CA PRO A 458 20.50 3.24 0.63
C PRO A 458 19.48 4.24 1.21
N TRP A 459 18.89 3.92 2.38
CA TRP A 459 17.96 4.81 3.06
C TRP A 459 18.77 5.89 3.76
N ASN A 460 18.75 7.10 3.20
CA ASN A 460 19.44 8.27 3.73
C ASN A 460 18.44 9.39 4.07
N TYR A 461 17.34 9.01 4.72
CA TYR A 461 16.20 9.88 4.97
C TYR A 461 16.50 11.04 5.93
N ASP A 462 17.43 10.83 6.86
CA ASP A 462 17.92 11.89 7.76
C ASP A 462 18.58 13.04 6.97
N GLU A 463 19.36 12.74 5.94
CA GLU A 463 19.93 13.77 5.06
C GLU A 463 18.90 14.35 4.08
N ILE A 464 17.96 13.53 3.58
CA ILE A 464 16.87 14.02 2.73
C ILE A 464 16.05 15.07 3.48
N ALA A 465 15.64 14.79 4.72
CA ALA A 465 14.84 15.71 5.52
C ALA A 465 15.56 17.04 5.83
N LYS A 466 16.90 17.11 5.76
CA LYS A 466 17.65 18.36 6.00
C LYS A 466 17.53 19.35 4.85
N GLY A 467 17.49 18.87 3.61
CA GLY A 467 17.39 19.74 2.43
C GLY A 467 16.01 19.73 1.75
N ASN A 468 15.11 18.82 2.11
CA ASN A 468 13.79 18.65 1.51
C ASN A 468 12.67 18.96 2.52
N PRO A 469 12.23 20.23 2.64
CA PRO A 469 11.11 20.63 3.51
C PRO A 469 9.83 19.83 3.30
N PHE A 470 9.50 19.46 2.05
CA PHE A 470 8.34 18.65 1.73
C PHE A 470 8.38 17.29 2.43
N PHE A 471 9.49 16.55 2.34
CA PHE A 471 9.70 15.26 3.01
C PHE A 471 9.84 15.42 4.53
N ALA A 472 10.49 16.48 4.99
CA ALA A 472 10.74 16.75 6.40
C ALA A 472 9.46 16.79 7.26
N GLN A 473 8.33 17.20 6.66
CA GLN A 473 7.02 17.25 7.34
C GLN A 473 6.56 15.90 7.89
N VAL A 474 6.95 14.79 7.25
CA VAL A 474 6.58 13.43 7.69
C VAL A 474 7.70 12.71 8.43
N TRP A 475 8.92 13.24 8.38
CA TRP A 475 10.09 12.64 9.00
C TRP A 475 10.37 13.19 10.41
N TYR A 476 10.48 14.52 10.55
CA TYR A 476 10.84 15.15 11.83
C TYR A 476 9.79 15.06 12.96
N PRO A 477 8.51 14.70 12.73
CA PRO A 477 7.63 14.34 13.85
C PRO A 477 8.09 13.08 14.61
N PHE A 478 8.90 12.21 14.00
CA PHE A 478 9.28 10.91 14.56
C PHE A 478 10.79 10.68 14.68
N HIS A 479 11.59 11.58 14.11
CA HIS A 479 13.04 11.50 14.06
C HIS A 479 13.68 12.81 14.54
N ASP A 480 14.69 12.71 15.42
CA ASP A 480 15.46 13.88 15.85
C ASP A 480 16.28 14.41 14.66
N LYS A 481 16.37 15.74 14.52
CA LYS A 481 17.12 16.39 13.43
C LYS A 481 18.63 16.10 13.44
N LYS A 482 19.14 15.58 14.57
CA LYS A 482 20.53 15.15 14.76
C LYS A 482 20.75 13.69 14.36
N GLU A 483 19.69 12.91 14.09
CA GLU A 483 19.84 11.57 13.53
C GLU A 483 20.63 11.63 12.20
N HIS A 484 21.41 10.59 11.94
CA HIS A 484 22.21 10.43 10.72
C HIS A 484 22.42 8.93 10.44
N ASN A 485 21.31 8.22 10.34
CA ASN A 485 21.29 6.79 10.03
C ASN A 485 21.27 6.60 8.52
N VAL A 486 22.10 5.67 8.04
CA VAL A 486 22.13 5.22 6.65
C VAL A 486 21.98 3.71 6.63
N TYR A 487 21.00 3.21 5.86
CA TYR A 487 20.75 1.78 5.73
C TYR A 487 20.99 1.34 4.28
N ASP A 488 22.12 0.69 4.03
CA ASP A 488 22.49 0.21 2.69
C ASP A 488 22.01 -1.22 2.42
N GLU A 489 22.47 -1.81 1.32
CA GLU A 489 22.08 -3.17 0.93
C GLU A 489 22.48 -4.25 1.95
N SER A 490 23.37 -3.96 2.91
CA SER A 490 23.73 -4.92 3.96
C SER A 490 22.54 -5.31 4.85
N ILE A 491 21.49 -4.48 4.90
CA ILE A 491 20.26 -4.83 5.62
C ILE A 491 19.52 -6.02 5.00
N PHE A 492 19.89 -6.44 3.79
CA PHE A 492 19.36 -7.63 3.13
C PHE A 492 20.06 -8.94 3.55
N THR A 493 21.21 -8.88 4.22
CA THR A 493 22.10 -10.05 4.40
C THR A 493 21.42 -11.24 5.08
N ASP A 494 20.46 -10.96 5.98
CA ASP A 494 19.72 -11.99 6.71
C ASP A 494 18.48 -12.52 5.99
N PHE A 495 18.15 -11.98 4.81
CA PHE A 495 16.97 -12.36 4.06
C PHE A 495 17.27 -13.39 2.97
N LYS A 496 16.27 -14.22 2.68
CA LYS A 496 16.37 -15.24 1.65
C LYS A 496 16.24 -14.61 0.26
N GLU A 497 16.96 -15.18 -0.72
CA GLU A 497 16.84 -14.79 -2.13
C GLU A 497 15.57 -15.30 -2.81
#